data_AF-F2DUP1-F1
#
_entry.id   AF-F2DUP1-F1
#
_cell.length_a   1.000
_cell.length_b   1.000
_cell.length_c   1.000
_cell.angle_alpha   90.00
_cell.angle_beta   90.00
_cell.angle_gamma   90.00
#
_symmetry.space_group_name_H-M   'P 1'
#
loop_
_entity.id
_entity.type
_entity.pdbx_description
1 polymer ?
#
loop_
_entity_poly.entity_id
_entity_poly.type
_entity_poly.pdbx_seq_one_letter_code
_entity_poly.pdbx_strand_id
1 'polypeptide(L)' 'MSSLFQRSLLERLHHVEKRIVQALELAGSVMGELGNSQGPRAGVVIDCCREFMLCREFCAQRLRTIFYLRFDCHS' A
#
# COMPACT_ATOMS: atom_id res chain seq x y z
N MET A 1 1.86 1.62 30.52
CA MET A 1 1.31 2.29 29.32
C MET A 1 1.82 1.66 28.01
N SER A 2 1.93 0.32 27.91
CA SER A 2 2.44 -0.38 26.73
C SER A 2 1.34 -0.92 25.79
N SER A 3 0.16 -1.23 26.34
CA SER A 3 -0.95 -1.84 25.57
C SER A 3 -1.62 -0.89 24.58
N LEU A 4 -1.78 0.40 24.93
CA LEU A 4 -2.37 1.41 24.03
C LEU A 4 -1.44 1.72 22.84
N PHE A 5 -0.14 1.77 23.08
CA PHE A 5 0.87 1.95 22.04
C PHE A 5 0.89 0.77 21.06
N GLN A 6 0.87 -0.47 21.57
CA GLN A 6 0.75 -1.67 20.74
C GLN A 6 -0.54 -1.70 19.92
N ARG A 7 -1.68 -1.30 20.49
CA ARG A 7 -2.95 -1.18 19.75
C ARG A 7 -2.86 -0.17 18.61
N SER A 8 -2.26 1.01 18.85
CA SER A 8 -2.06 2.02 17.82
C SER A 8 -1.13 1.56 16.69
N LEU A 9 -0.06 0.82 17.00
CA LEU A 9 0.82 0.22 15.99
C LEU A 9 0.10 -0.84 15.15
N LEU A 10 -0.70 -1.68 15.78
CA LEU A 10 -1.42 -2.77 15.12
C LEU A 10 -2.48 -2.22 14.15
N GLU A 11 -3.21 -1.18 14.54
CA GLU A 11 -4.15 -0.47 13.64
C GLU A 11 -3.42 0.14 12.42
N ARG A 12 -2.23 0.70 12.63
CA ARG A 12 -1.42 1.27 11.55
C ARG A 12 -0.89 0.20 10.60
N LEU A 13 -0.47 -0.95 11.14
CA LEU A 13 -0.08 -2.12 10.35
C LEU A 13 -1.25 -2.67 9.54
N HIS A 14 -2.44 -2.80 10.14
CA HIS A 14 -3.66 -3.21 9.45
C HIS A 14 -4.03 -2.26 8.31
N HIS A 15 -3.87 -0.95 8.53
CA HIS A 15 -4.08 0.03 7.47
C HIS A 15 -3.07 -0.11 6.32
N VAL A 16 -1.79 -0.41 6.63
CA VAL A 16 -0.79 -0.73 5.60
C VAL A 16 -1.16 -2.01 4.85
N GLU A 17 -1.60 -3.06 5.55
CA GLU A 17 -2.01 -4.32 4.93
C GLU A 17 -3.15 -4.12 3.92
N LYS A 18 -4.19 -3.35 4.28
CA LYS A 18 -5.27 -2.98 3.36
C LYS A 18 -4.77 -2.26 2.11
N ARG A 19 -3.80 -1.35 2.27
CA ARG A 19 -3.23 -0.59 1.14
C ARG A 19 -2.34 -1.46 0.25
N ILE A 20 -1.68 -2.48 0.80
CA ILE A 20 -0.95 -3.49 0.02
C ILE A 20 -1.92 -4.33 -0.79
N VAL A 21 -3.02 -4.81 -0.19
CA VAL A 21 -4.07 -5.55 -0.91
C VAL A 21 -4.61 -4.71 -2.08
N GLN A 22 -4.94 -3.44 -1.83
CA GLN A 22 -5.40 -2.52 -2.88
C GLN A 22 -4.37 -2.35 -4.01
N ALA A 23 -3.07 -2.30 -3.69
CA ALA A 23 -2.02 -2.22 -4.70
C ALA A 23 -1.96 -3.49 -5.58
N LEU A 24 -2.19 -4.67 -5.00
CA LEU A 24 -2.27 -5.92 -5.75
C LEU A 24 -3.48 -5.96 -6.68
N GLU A 25 -4.64 -5.45 -6.25
CA GLU A 25 -5.84 -5.35 -7.08
C GLU A 25 -5.65 -4.39 -8.27
N LEU A 26 -4.95 -3.27 -8.05
CA LEU A 26 -4.57 -2.33 -9.12
C LEU A 26 -3.64 -2.99 -10.14
N ALA A 27 -2.65 -3.75 -9.68
CA ALA A 27 -1.76 -4.50 -10.56
C ALA A 27 -2.53 -5.56 -11.38
N GLY A 28 -3.50 -6.25 -10.76
CA GLY A 28 -4.41 -7.16 -11.43
C GLY A 28 -5.23 -6.48 -12.53
N SER A 29 -5.78 -5.28 -12.23
CA SER A 29 -6.53 -4.48 -13.19
C SER A 29 -5.67 -4.05 -14.39
N VAL A 30 -4.43 -3.62 -14.16
CA VAL A 30 -3.47 -3.30 -15.24
C VAL A 30 -3.18 -4.52 -16.11
N MET A 31 -2.93 -5.69 -15.51
CA MET A 31 -2.71 -6.93 -16.27
C MET A 31 -3.95 -7.32 -17.09
N GLY A 32 -5.15 -7.17 -16.54
CA GLY A 32 -6.40 -7.41 -17.26
C GLY A 32 -6.59 -6.48 -18.45
N GLU A 33 -6.30 -5.19 -18.29
CA GLU A 33 -6.40 -4.18 -19.36
C GLU A 33 -5.35 -4.40 -20.45
N LEU A 34 -4.12 -4.79 -20.08
CA LEU A 34 -3.06 -5.14 -21.03
C LEU A 34 -3.38 -6.44 -21.81
N GLY A 35 -4.12 -7.37 -21.19
CA GLY A 35 -4.59 -8.59 -21.85
C GLY A 35 -5.82 -8.40 -22.74
N ASN A 36 -6.34 -7.18 -22.87
CA ASN A 36 -7.51 -6.91 -23.68
C ASN A 36 -7.22 -7.09 -25.18
N SER A 37 -8.01 -7.95 -25.84
CA SER A 37 -7.91 -8.24 -27.28
C SER A 37 -8.07 -7.01 -28.20
N GLN A 38 -8.71 -5.93 -27.72
CA GLN A 38 -8.89 -4.67 -28.45
C GLN A 38 -7.74 -3.67 -28.22
N GLY A 39 -6.73 -4.07 -27.43
CA GLY A 39 -5.63 -3.23 -27.00
C GLY A 39 -5.92 -2.50 -25.68
N PRO A 40 -4.88 -2.15 -24.90
CA PRO A 40 -5.05 -1.53 -23.60
C PRO A 40 -5.59 -0.11 -23.71
N ARG A 41 -6.61 0.21 -22.91
CA ARG A 41 -7.05 1.59 -22.74
C ARG A 41 -6.02 2.37 -21.94
N ALA A 42 -5.19 3.14 -22.64
CA ALA A 42 -4.08 3.89 -22.06
C ALA A 42 -4.49 4.74 -20.84
N GLY A 43 -5.66 5.37 -20.85
CA GLY A 43 -6.17 6.14 -19.71
C GLY A 43 -6.34 5.30 -18.44
N VAL A 44 -6.93 4.10 -18.56
CA VAL A 44 -7.15 3.18 -17.43
C VAL A 44 -5.82 2.68 -16.88
N VAL A 45 -4.89 2.31 -17.76
CA VAL A 45 -3.55 1.86 -17.37
C VAL A 45 -2.78 2.98 -16.66
N ILE A 46 -2.84 4.21 -17.17
CA ILE A 46 -2.16 5.38 -16.57
C ILE A 46 -2.73 5.66 -15.17
N ASP A 47 -4.06 5.65 -15.02
CA ASP A 47 -4.71 5.92 -13.74
C ASP A 47 -4.39 4.82 -12.71
N CYS A 48 -4.48 3.55 -13.10
CA CYS A 48 -4.13 2.44 -12.22
C CYS A 48 -2.65 2.46 -11.81
N CYS A 49 -1.73 2.75 -12.74
CA CYS A 49 -0.30 2.88 -12.45
C CYS A 49 0.00 4.05 -11.52
N ARG A 50 -0.67 5.19 -11.70
CA ARG A 50 -0.57 6.35 -10.80
C ARG A 50 -0.99 5.96 -9.38
N GLU A 51 -2.14 5.31 -9.26
CA GLU A 51 -2.68 4.94 -7.96
C GLU A 51 -1.86 3.86 -7.26
N PHE A 52 -1.29 2.93 -8.04
CA PHE A 52 -0.32 1.95 -7.55
C PHE A 52 0.93 2.62 -6.98
N MET A 53 1.50 3.61 -7.68
CA MET A 53 2.69 4.34 -7.20
C MET A 53 2.40 5.09 -5.89
N LEU A 54 1.21 5.70 -5.77
CA LEU A 54 0.78 6.36 -4.53
C LEU A 54 0.61 5.35 -3.37
N CYS A 55 0.06 4.17 -3.64
CA CYS A 55 -0.05 3.11 -2.63
C CYS A 55 1.33 2.63 -2.18
N ARG A 56 2.27 2.43 -3.11
CA ARG A 56 3.65 2.05 -2.81
C ARG A 56 4.33 3.09 -1.91
N GLU A 57 4.26 4.36 -2.27
CA GLU A 57 4.89 5.45 -1.50
C GLU A 57 4.28 5.54 -0.08
N PHE A 58 2.96 5.47 0.02
CA PHE A 58 2.26 5.44 1.30
C PHE A 58 2.75 4.30 2.20
N CYS A 59 2.79 3.08 1.66
CA CYS A 59 3.21 1.90 2.43
C CYS A 59 4.67 2.02 2.86
N ALA A 60 5.57 2.46 1.97
CA ALA A 60 6.98 2.67 2.29
C ALA A 60 7.17 3.67 3.43
N GLN A 61 6.47 4.81 3.35
CA GLN A 61 6.58 5.86 4.37
C GLN A 61 6.01 5.42 5.72
N ARG A 62 4.85 4.72 5.72
CA ARG A 62 4.23 4.27 6.98
C ARG A 62 4.95 3.11 7.63
N LEU A 63 5.43 2.14 6.85
CA LEU A 63 6.29 1.08 7.37
C LEU A 63 7.55 1.68 7.98
N ARG A 64 8.21 2.62 7.30
CA ARG A 64 9.37 3.33 7.86
C ARG A 64 9.04 3.93 9.23
N THR A 65 7.96 4.71 9.36
CA THR A 65 7.59 5.30 10.67
C THR A 65 7.28 4.23 11.73
N ILE A 66 6.65 3.11 11.37
CA ILE A 66 6.36 2.01 12.30
C ILE A 66 7.66 1.38 12.80
N PHE A 67 8.63 1.11 11.92
CA PHE A 67 9.93 0.54 12.28
C PHE A 67 10.77 1.49 13.14
N TYR A 68 10.79 2.80 12.83
CA TYR A 68 11.46 3.80 13.68
C TYR A 68 10.86 3.87 15.08
N LEU A 69 9.53 3.98 15.19
CA LEU A 69 8.85 4.03 16.51
C LEU A 69 9.03 2.74 17.32
N ARG A 70 9.15 1.59 16.66
CA ARG A 70 9.45 0.32 17.32
C ARG A 70 10.87 0.29 17.88
N PHE A 71 11.83 0.95 17.23
CA PHE A 71 13.23 1.04 17.65
C PHE A 71 13.41 2.02 18.82
N ASP A 72 12.75 3.18 18.80
CA ASP A 72 12.76 4.15 19.91
C ASP A 72 12.11 3.61 21.19
N CYS A 73 11.11 2.73 21.10
CA CYS A 73 10.52 2.09 22.29
C CYS A 73 11.37 0.97 22.91
N HIS A 74 12.44 0.53 22.23
CA HIS A 74 13.27 -0.61 22.66
C HIS A 74 14.71 -0.22 23.01
N SER A 75 15.04 1.08 22.95
CA SER A 75 16.29 1.70 23.42
C SER A 75 16.08 2.32 24.80
#